data_AF-A0A7Z9K9L9-F1
#
_entry.id   AF-A0A7Z9K9L9-F1
#
_cell.length_a   1.000
_cell.length_b   1.000
_cell.length_c   1.000
_cell.angle_alpha   90.00
_cell.angle_beta   90.00
_cell.angle_gamma   90.00
#
_symmetry.space_group_name_H-M   'P 1'
#
loop_
_entity.id
_entity.type
_entity.pdbx_description
1 polymer ?
#
loop_
_entity_poly.entity_id
_entity_poly.type
_entity_poly.pdbx_seq_one_letter_code
_entity_poly.pdbx_strand_id
1 'polypeptide(L)'
;MGNNQATVTVDVSSAPADLNVSKIALEGPVLPGSDIEYTIKVANNGPATSTGTFVTDDLPHSVSLISANPTQGSCSGYPKVVCELRPLAPGDSAEVSIKVSIAMSTCGQLVNTVVASSTAPDNILANNAATAVTHIPSIGAWSMAALAALLSALTLWKITTRRGAPS
;
A
#
# COMPACT_ATOMS: atom_id res chain seq x y z
N MET A 1 -15.42 -55.73 -39.11
CA MET A 1 -15.91 -54.77 -38.11
C MET A 1 -14.68 -54.09 -37.50
N GLY A 2 -14.61 -52.76 -37.50
CA GLY A 2 -13.50 -52.03 -36.88
C GLY A 2 -13.82 -50.55 -36.82
N ASN A 3 -14.32 -50.08 -35.67
CA ASN A 3 -14.53 -48.67 -35.41
C ASN A 3 -13.23 -48.08 -34.85
N ASN A 4 -12.48 -47.34 -35.67
CA ASN A 4 -11.37 -46.56 -35.14
C ASN A 4 -11.93 -45.23 -34.63
N GLN A 5 -12.25 -45.15 -33.34
CA GLN A 5 -12.62 -43.90 -32.69
C GLN A 5 -11.36 -43.36 -32.00
N ALA A 6 -10.72 -42.38 -32.62
CA ALA A 6 -9.63 -41.65 -31.99
C ALA A 6 -10.23 -40.56 -31.08
N THR A 7 -9.95 -40.64 -29.79
CA THR A 7 -10.36 -39.62 -28.83
C THR A 7 -9.24 -38.59 -28.72
N VAL A 8 -9.51 -37.35 -29.10
CA VAL A 8 -8.64 -36.20 -28.81
C VAL A 8 -9.14 -35.59 -27.52
N THR A 9 -8.37 -35.72 -26.44
CA THR A 9 -8.60 -34.98 -25.21
C THR A 9 -8.06 -33.57 -25.38
N VAL A 10 -8.95 -32.58 -25.41
CA VAL A 10 -8.59 -31.17 -25.28
C VAL A 10 -8.62 -30.87 -23.78
N ASP A 11 -7.47 -30.54 -23.19
CA ASP A 11 -7.43 -30.00 -21.84
C ASP A 11 -8.13 -28.64 -21.87
N VAL A 12 -9.35 -28.60 -21.33
CA VAL A 12 -10.06 -27.34 -21.11
C VAL A 12 -9.38 -26.66 -19.93
N SER A 13 -8.29 -25.93 -20.18
CA SER A 13 -7.71 -25.05 -19.18
C SER A 13 -8.82 -24.12 -18.69
N SER A 14 -9.23 -24.27 -17.43
CA SER A 14 -10.14 -23.30 -16.80
C SER A 14 -9.53 -21.91 -16.94
N ALA A 15 -10.35 -20.92 -17.29
CA ALA A 15 -9.88 -19.55 -17.40
C ALA A 15 -9.24 -19.11 -16.06
N PRO A 16 -8.06 -18.47 -16.06
CA PRO A 16 -7.37 -18.11 -14.82
C PRO A 16 -8.02 -16.88 -14.16
N ALA A 17 -7.82 -16.72 -12.85
CA ALA A 17 -7.94 -15.41 -12.22
C ALA A 17 -6.69 -14.57 -12.58
N ASP A 18 -6.73 -13.28 -12.33
CA ASP A 18 -5.57 -12.39 -12.51
C ASP A 18 -5.63 -11.34 -11.41
N LEU A 19 -4.90 -11.59 -10.33
CA LEU A 19 -4.83 -10.63 -9.25
C LEU A 19 -3.98 -9.44 -9.68
N ASN A 20 -4.28 -8.24 -9.19
CA ASN A 20 -3.45 -7.07 -9.41
C ASN A 20 -3.44 -6.26 -8.13
N VAL A 21 -2.23 -5.97 -7.65
CA VAL A 21 -2.03 -5.29 -6.38
C VAL A 21 -1.44 -3.91 -6.60
N SER A 22 -1.98 -2.92 -5.87
CA SER A 22 -1.34 -1.63 -5.70
C SER A 22 -1.20 -1.30 -4.22
N LYS A 23 -0.21 -0.47 -3.90
CA LYS A 23 0.06 -0.02 -2.55
C LYS A 23 0.48 1.43 -2.57
N ILE A 24 -0.19 2.25 -1.79
CA ILE A 24 0.13 3.68 -1.63
C ILE A 24 0.24 4.01 -0.15
N ALA A 25 1.11 4.96 0.19
CA ALA A 25 1.14 5.61 1.49
C ALA A 25 0.32 6.91 1.41
N LEU A 26 -0.49 7.23 2.42
CA LEU A 26 -1.22 8.50 2.45
C LEU A 26 -0.27 9.70 2.38
N GLU A 27 -0.65 10.73 1.61
CA GLU A 27 0.22 11.84 1.24
C GLU A 27 0.62 12.75 2.41
N GLY A 28 1.90 13.14 2.43
CA GLY A 28 2.48 14.12 3.33
C GLY A 28 3.94 13.83 3.65
N PRO A 29 4.74 14.82 4.06
CA PRO A 29 6.05 14.55 4.63
C PRO A 29 5.86 13.76 5.93
N VAL A 30 6.29 12.50 5.93
CA VAL A 30 6.21 11.60 7.09
C VAL A 30 7.46 11.78 7.95
N LEU A 31 7.28 12.00 9.24
CA LEU A 31 8.37 12.29 10.16
C LEU A 31 8.83 11.04 10.91
N PRO A 32 10.08 11.02 11.41
CA PRO A 32 10.46 10.04 12.41
C PRO A 32 9.50 10.15 13.61
N GLY A 33 8.96 9.01 14.08
CA GLY A 33 8.00 8.98 15.19
C GLY A 33 6.54 9.21 14.83
N SER A 34 6.21 9.58 13.58
CA SER A 34 4.81 9.70 13.17
C SER A 34 4.22 8.37 12.75
N ASP A 35 2.89 8.30 12.71
CA ASP A 35 2.18 7.20 12.09
C ASP A 35 2.06 7.41 10.57
N ILE A 36 2.03 6.31 9.83
CA ILE A 36 1.73 6.27 8.40
C ILE A 36 0.65 5.22 8.14
N GLU A 37 -0.25 5.51 7.20
CA GLU A 37 -1.26 4.58 6.73
C GLU A 37 -0.96 4.18 5.27
N TYR A 38 -0.91 2.87 5.04
CA TYR A 38 -0.83 2.28 3.72
C TYR A 38 -2.20 1.79 3.29
N THR A 39 -2.61 2.14 2.07
CA THR A 39 -3.77 1.55 1.41
C THR A 39 -3.28 0.57 0.36
N ILE A 40 -3.64 -0.70 0.54
CA ILE A 40 -3.40 -1.76 -0.43
C ILE A 40 -4.72 -2.06 -1.13
N LYS A 41 -4.71 -2.07 -2.47
CA LYS A 41 -5.87 -2.50 -3.26
C LYS A 41 -5.51 -3.77 -4.03
N VAL A 42 -6.40 -4.75 -3.98
CA VAL A 42 -6.29 -6.01 -4.72
C VAL A 42 -7.50 -6.14 -5.62
N ALA A 43 -7.29 -6.21 -6.93
CA ALA A 43 -8.33 -6.41 -7.93
C ALA A 43 -8.17 -7.78 -8.61
N ASN A 44 -9.28 -8.35 -9.09
CA ASN A 44 -9.23 -9.50 -9.99
C ASN A 44 -9.59 -9.07 -11.42
N ASN A 45 -8.60 -8.95 -12.28
CA ASN A 45 -8.76 -8.59 -13.69
C ASN A 45 -9.01 -9.81 -14.59
N GLY A 46 -9.01 -11.01 -14.01
CA GLY A 46 -9.13 -12.27 -14.74
C GLY A 46 -10.59 -12.65 -14.98
N PRO A 47 -10.85 -13.52 -15.97
CA PRO A 47 -12.19 -14.01 -16.28
C PRO A 47 -12.76 -14.99 -15.24
N ALA A 48 -11.95 -15.53 -14.33
CA ALA A 48 -12.42 -16.43 -13.27
C ALA A 48 -12.32 -15.80 -11.88
N THR A 49 -13.18 -16.24 -10.97
CA THR A 49 -13.18 -15.82 -9.57
C THR A 49 -11.90 -16.25 -8.85
N SER A 50 -11.23 -15.31 -8.18
CA SER A 50 -10.12 -15.64 -7.28
C SER A 50 -10.66 -16.19 -5.96
N THR A 51 -10.17 -17.36 -5.54
CA THR A 51 -10.51 -18.00 -4.26
C THR A 51 -9.24 -18.28 -3.46
N GLY A 52 -9.36 -18.39 -2.14
CA GLY A 52 -8.19 -18.52 -1.25
C GLY A 52 -7.23 -17.34 -1.40
N THR A 53 -7.76 -16.12 -1.56
CA THR A 53 -6.98 -14.91 -1.82
C THR A 53 -6.32 -14.43 -0.53
N PHE A 54 -5.01 -14.29 -0.55
CA PHE A 54 -4.20 -13.74 0.54
C PHE A 54 -3.46 -12.48 0.10
N VAL A 55 -3.27 -11.58 1.06
CA VAL A 55 -2.37 -10.42 0.96
C VAL A 55 -1.34 -10.54 2.07
N THR A 56 -0.06 -10.55 1.71
CA THR A 56 1.06 -10.61 2.65
C THR A 56 1.87 -9.33 2.56
N ASP A 57 2.01 -8.64 3.69
CA ASP A 57 2.82 -7.42 3.82
C ASP A 57 3.93 -7.66 4.87
N ASP A 58 5.18 -7.70 4.42
CA ASP A 58 6.34 -7.82 5.29
C ASP A 58 6.81 -6.43 5.72
N LEU A 59 6.29 -5.97 6.87
CA LEU A 59 6.56 -4.62 7.36
C LEU A 59 8.05 -4.43 7.65
N PRO A 60 8.65 -3.29 7.25
CA PRO A 60 10.04 -2.98 7.56
C PRO A 60 10.29 -2.94 9.06
N HIS A 61 11.48 -3.39 9.50
CA HIS A 61 11.88 -3.39 10.91
C HIS A 61 11.83 -2.00 11.59
N SER A 62 11.81 -0.93 10.80
CA SER A 62 11.71 0.46 11.26
C SER A 62 10.29 0.92 11.59
N VAL A 63 9.29 0.04 11.49
CA VAL A 63 7.89 0.36 11.84
C VAL A 63 7.27 -0.69 12.75
N SER A 64 6.31 -0.26 13.57
CA SER A 64 5.47 -1.12 14.41
C SER A 64 4.03 -1.08 13.93
N LEU A 65 3.35 -2.23 13.86
CA LEU A 65 1.94 -2.29 13.46
C LEU A 65 1.03 -1.67 14.52
N ILE A 66 0.10 -0.82 14.09
CA ILE A 66 -0.99 -0.29 14.90
C ILE A 66 -2.29 -1.02 14.57
N SER A 67 -2.64 -1.10 13.29
CA SER A 67 -3.86 -1.80 12.84
C SER A 67 -3.74 -2.27 11.40
N ALA A 68 -4.46 -3.34 11.07
CA ALA A 68 -4.65 -3.83 9.70
C ALA A 68 -6.13 -4.15 9.50
N ASN A 69 -6.81 -3.36 8.65
CA ASN A 69 -8.26 -3.41 8.48
C ASN A 69 -8.58 -3.68 7.01
N PRO A 70 -9.02 -4.90 6.65
CA PRO A 70 -9.49 -5.19 5.31
C PRO A 70 -10.98 -4.79 5.15
N THR A 71 -11.40 -4.42 3.94
CA THR A 71 -12.83 -4.19 3.64
C THR A 71 -13.65 -5.48 3.66
N GLN A 72 -12.98 -6.63 3.46
CA GLN A 72 -13.56 -7.95 3.58
C GLN A 72 -12.52 -8.99 4.04
N GLY A 73 -12.97 -9.96 4.83
CA GLY A 73 -12.07 -10.97 5.41
C GLY A 73 -11.45 -10.50 6.72
N SER A 74 -10.20 -10.91 6.99
CA SER A 74 -9.49 -10.58 8.23
C SER A 74 -7.98 -10.51 8.03
N CYS A 75 -7.30 -9.74 8.86
CA CYS A 75 -5.85 -9.63 8.89
C CYS A 75 -5.28 -10.03 10.25
N SER A 76 -4.09 -10.61 10.27
CA SER A 76 -3.37 -10.92 11.51
C SER A 76 -1.85 -10.99 11.28
N GLY A 77 -1.09 -10.98 12.37
CA GLY A 77 0.37 -11.13 12.34
C GLY A 77 1.15 -9.82 12.36
N TYR A 78 2.39 -9.91 12.83
CA TYR A 78 3.42 -8.86 12.85
C TYR A 78 4.79 -9.54 13.06
N PRO A 79 5.88 -9.13 12.37
CA PRO A 79 5.96 -8.04 11.38
C PRO A 79 5.40 -8.41 9.99
N LYS A 80 5.17 -9.70 9.74
CA LYS A 80 4.47 -10.18 8.56
C LYS A 80 2.96 -10.12 8.80
N VAL A 81 2.28 -9.18 8.15
CA VAL A 81 0.81 -9.07 8.16
C VAL A 81 0.27 -9.96 7.06
N VAL A 82 -0.63 -10.89 7.40
CA VAL A 82 -1.33 -11.76 6.45
C VAL A 82 -2.82 -11.47 6.54
N CYS A 83 -3.41 -11.10 5.41
CA CYS A 83 -4.84 -10.89 5.27
C CYS A 83 -5.45 -11.96 4.38
N GLU A 84 -6.43 -12.68 4.90
CA GLU A 84 -7.28 -13.58 4.13
C GLU A 84 -8.49 -12.80 3.64
N LEU A 85 -8.63 -12.69 2.32
CA LEU A 85 -9.73 -11.98 1.68
C LEU A 85 -10.82 -12.97 1.26
N ARG A 86 -12.06 -12.48 1.19
CA ARG A 86 -13.15 -13.23 0.56
C ARG A 86 -12.91 -13.37 -0.96
N PRO A 87 -13.60 -14.31 -1.64
CA PRO A 87 -13.49 -14.45 -3.08
C PRO A 87 -13.73 -13.14 -3.83
N LEU A 88 -12.97 -12.93 -4.90
CA LEU A 88 -13.11 -11.75 -5.78
C LEU A 88 -13.62 -12.23 -7.13
N ALA A 89 -14.85 -11.85 -7.51
CA ALA A 89 -15.36 -12.15 -8.84
C ALA A 89 -14.59 -11.36 -9.92
N PRO A 90 -14.74 -11.70 -11.20
CA PRO A 90 -14.15 -10.91 -12.29
C PRO A 90 -14.54 -9.43 -12.21
N GLY A 91 -13.54 -8.55 -12.14
CA GLY A 91 -13.70 -7.11 -12.02
C GLY A 91 -13.87 -6.57 -10.59
N ASP A 92 -14.01 -7.44 -9.59
CA ASP A 92 -14.13 -7.01 -8.19
C ASP A 92 -12.77 -6.61 -7.59
N SER A 93 -12.81 -5.83 -6.51
CA SER A 93 -11.64 -5.48 -5.72
C SER A 93 -11.92 -5.40 -4.23
N ALA A 94 -10.87 -5.57 -3.42
CA ALA A 94 -10.86 -5.35 -1.98
C ALA A 94 -9.70 -4.44 -1.59
N GLU A 95 -9.84 -3.80 -0.43
CA GLU A 95 -8.82 -2.89 0.10
C GLU A 95 -8.39 -3.33 1.51
N VAL A 96 -7.14 -3.06 1.85
CA VAL A 96 -6.57 -3.26 3.18
C VAL A 96 -5.88 -1.96 3.61
N SER A 97 -6.34 -1.39 4.73
CA SER A 97 -5.68 -0.26 5.38
C SER A 97 -4.76 -0.75 6.48
N ILE A 98 -3.46 -0.53 6.33
CA ILE A 98 -2.44 -0.89 7.32
C ILE A 98 -1.85 0.39 7.90
N LYS A 99 -2.08 0.61 9.19
CA LYS A 99 -1.51 1.73 9.94
C LYS A 99 -0.31 1.25 10.76
N VAL A 100 0.81 1.96 10.65
CA VAL A 100 2.05 1.65 11.37
C VAL A 100 2.64 2.91 12.00
N SER A 101 3.40 2.73 13.08
CA SER A 101 4.18 3.79 13.74
C SER A 101 5.64 3.69 13.34
N ILE A 102 6.28 4.80 12.97
CA ILE A 102 7.67 4.83 12.50
C ILE A 102 8.62 5.05 13.68
N ALA A 103 9.68 4.27 13.76
CA ALA A 103 10.70 4.45 14.79
C ALA A 103 11.39 5.83 14.65
N MET A 104 11.66 6.49 15.79
CA MET A 104 12.30 7.82 15.85
C MET A 104 13.68 7.88 15.19
N SER A 105 14.37 6.75 15.03
CA SER A 105 15.69 6.66 14.39
C SER A 105 15.61 6.54 12.86
N THR A 106 14.42 6.39 12.29
CA THR A 106 14.23 6.16 10.84
C THR A 106 14.39 7.45 10.06
N CYS A 107 15.22 7.43 9.02
CA CYS A 107 15.31 8.50 8.02
C CYS A 107 15.73 7.92 6.66
N GLY A 108 15.56 8.68 5.58
CA GLY A 108 15.82 8.20 4.23
C GLY A 108 14.58 7.55 3.60
N GLN A 109 14.76 6.47 2.86
CA GLN A 109 13.66 5.75 2.22
C GLN A 109 13.12 4.65 3.12
N LEU A 110 11.83 4.70 3.40
CA LEU A 110 11.05 3.59 3.94
C LEU A 110 10.39 2.87 2.78
N VAL A 111 10.83 1.64 2.51
CA VAL A 111 10.34 0.80 1.41
C VAL A 111 9.47 -0.29 2.01
N ASN A 112 8.21 -0.39 1.56
CA ASN A 112 7.27 -1.38 2.05
C ASN A 112 6.65 -2.16 0.86
N THR A 113 6.77 -3.49 0.87
CA THR A 113 6.36 -4.35 -0.26
C THR A 113 5.27 -5.32 0.16
N VAL A 114 4.20 -5.37 -0.63
CA VAL A 114 3.08 -6.31 -0.45
C VAL A 114 3.03 -7.29 -1.61
N VAL A 115 2.57 -8.52 -1.33
CA VAL A 115 2.33 -9.56 -2.32
C VAL A 115 0.91 -10.10 -2.14
N ALA A 116 0.16 -10.29 -3.22
CA ALA A 116 -1.07 -11.08 -3.21
C ALA A 116 -0.86 -12.45 -3.85
N SER A 117 -1.67 -13.41 -3.41
CA SER A 117 -1.68 -14.77 -3.94
C SER A 117 -3.08 -15.34 -3.85
N SER A 118 -3.40 -16.35 -4.66
CA SER A 118 -4.63 -17.11 -4.56
C SER A 118 -4.39 -18.59 -4.80
N THR A 119 -5.39 -19.42 -4.50
CA THR A 119 -5.38 -20.84 -4.89
C THR A 119 -5.90 -21.06 -6.32
N ALA A 120 -6.63 -20.07 -6.86
CA ALA A 120 -7.01 -20.04 -8.26
C ALA A 120 -5.74 -19.81 -9.13
N PRO A 121 -5.62 -20.48 -10.29
CA PRO A 121 -4.50 -20.22 -11.20
C PRO A 121 -4.47 -18.76 -11.65
N ASP A 122 -3.27 -18.17 -11.65
CA ASP A 122 -2.98 -16.83 -12.13
C ASP A 122 -1.78 -16.91 -13.10
N ASN A 123 -1.95 -16.39 -14.32
CA ASN A 123 -0.95 -16.44 -15.37
C ASN A 123 -0.13 -15.15 -15.52
N ILE A 124 -0.40 -14.10 -14.73
CA ILE A 124 0.28 -12.80 -14.80
C ILE A 124 0.91 -12.45 -13.45
N LEU A 125 1.69 -13.34 -12.84
CA LEU A 125 2.27 -13.14 -11.50
C LEU A 125 3.09 -11.84 -11.29
N ALA A 126 3.48 -11.14 -12.36
CA ALA A 126 4.23 -9.87 -12.29
C ALA A 126 3.44 -8.71 -11.67
N ASN A 127 2.11 -8.73 -11.68
CA ASN A 127 1.25 -7.69 -11.07
C ASN A 127 0.77 -8.05 -9.65
N ASN A 128 1.22 -9.18 -9.12
CA ASN A 128 0.86 -9.68 -7.78
C ASN A 128 1.72 -9.10 -6.67
N ALA A 129 2.55 -8.10 -6.95
CA ALA A 129 3.35 -7.41 -5.96
C ALA A 129 3.35 -5.90 -6.19
N ALA A 130 3.33 -5.13 -5.11
CA ALA A 130 3.42 -3.68 -5.14
C ALA A 130 4.35 -3.17 -4.05
N THR A 131 5.05 -2.06 -4.34
CA THR A 131 5.99 -1.43 -3.41
C THR A 131 5.66 0.04 -3.26
N ALA A 132 5.53 0.49 -2.01
CA ALA A 132 5.45 1.90 -1.67
C ALA A 132 6.79 2.38 -1.13
N VAL A 133 7.22 3.56 -1.56
CA VAL A 133 8.44 4.23 -1.08
C VAL A 133 8.06 5.56 -0.46
N THR A 134 8.35 5.72 0.83
CA THR A 134 8.11 6.96 1.56
C THR A 134 9.45 7.59 1.95
N HIS A 135 9.60 8.89 1.68
CA HIS A 135 10.79 9.64 2.06
C HIS A 135 10.62 10.28 3.44
N ILE A 136 11.47 9.89 4.38
CA ILE A 136 11.50 10.39 5.76
C ILE A 136 12.69 11.35 5.90
N PRO A 137 12.45 12.65 6.17
CA PRO A 137 13.52 13.62 6.32
C PRO A 137 14.35 13.35 7.59
N SER A 138 15.63 13.72 7.57
CA SER A 138 16.46 13.66 8.77
C SER A 138 16.05 14.76 9.76
N ILE A 139 16.17 14.48 11.05
CA ILE A 139 15.78 15.39 12.14
C ILE A 139 16.58 16.72 12.06
N GLY A 140 17.79 16.70 11.47
CA GLY A 140 18.64 17.89 11.26
C GLY A 140 18.27 18.77 10.06
N ALA A 141 17.57 18.24 9.06
CA ALA A 141 17.16 18.97 7.86
C ALA A 141 16.14 20.08 8.17
N TRP A 142 15.44 19.97 9.30
CA TRP A 142 14.42 20.91 9.73
C TRP A 142 14.99 22.18 10.37
N SER A 143 16.25 22.17 10.82
CA SER A 143 16.88 23.38 11.36
C SER A 143 16.99 24.52 10.33
N MET A 144 17.06 24.19 9.03
CA MET A 144 17.05 25.21 7.96
C MET A 144 15.62 25.52 7.45
N ALA A 145 14.73 24.53 7.38
CA ALA A 145 13.37 24.73 6.87
C ALA A 145 12.45 25.47 7.86
N ALA A 146 12.56 25.19 9.16
CA ALA A 146 11.78 25.89 10.19
C ALA A 146 12.17 27.37 10.33
N LEU A 147 13.43 27.71 10.07
CA LEU A 147 13.91 29.10 10.04
C LEU A 147 13.39 29.89 8.84
N ALA A 148 13.20 29.24 7.67
CA ALA A 148 12.65 29.90 6.48
C ALA A 148 11.15 30.24 6.60
N ALA A 149 10.36 29.38 7.26
CA ALA A 149 8.94 29.62 7.51
C ALA A 149 8.70 30.74 8.53
N LEU A 150 9.57 30.88 9.54
CA LEU A 150 9.46 31.94 10.55
C LEU A 150 9.97 33.31 10.05
N LEU A 151 11.00 33.37 9.19
CA LEU A 151 11.45 34.64 8.61
C LEU A 151 10.43 35.25 7.63
N SER A 152 9.68 34.40 6.90
CA SER A 152 8.65 34.83 5.94
C SER A 152 7.42 35.44 6.63
N ALA A 153 7.10 34.98 7.84
CA ALA A 153 6.04 35.55 8.67
C ALA A 153 6.47 36.84 9.38
N LEU A 154 7.75 36.99 9.72
CA LEU A 154 8.28 38.18 10.39
C LEU A 154 8.45 39.39 9.46
N THR A 155 8.73 39.17 8.17
CA THR A 155 8.83 40.26 7.17
C THR A 155 7.47 40.83 6.77
N LEU A 156 6.40 40.03 6.77
CA LEU A 156 5.04 40.53 6.51
C LEU A 156 4.47 41.35 7.67
N TRP A 157 4.73 40.99 8.94
CA TRP A 157 4.20 41.74 10.09
C TRP A 157 4.75 43.19 10.16
N LYS A 158 6.06 43.36 9.92
CA LYS A 158 6.71 44.69 10.01
C LYS A 158 6.22 45.70 8.96
N ILE A 159 5.66 45.25 7.84
CA ILE A 159 5.18 46.13 6.76
C ILE A 159 3.75 46.63 7.07
N THR A 160 2.89 45.78 7.63
CA THR A 160 1.48 46.11 7.87
C THR A 160 1.28 47.07 9.06
N THR A 161 2.17 47.03 10.05
CA THR A 161 2.03 47.81 11.30
C THR A 161 2.49 49.27 11.22
N ARG A 162 3.15 49.72 10.13
CA ARG A 162 3.59 51.12 9.97
C ARG A 162 2.58 52.06 9.29
N ARG A 163 1.44 51.58 8.76
CA ARG A 163 0.49 52.41 8.00
C ARG A 163 -0.76 52.87 8.76
N GLY A 164 -0.91 52.54 10.05
CA GLY A 164 -2.17 52.72 10.78
C GLY A 164 -2.06 53.56 12.05
N ALA A 165 -1.57 54.80 11.99
CA ALA A 165 -1.73 55.75 13.08
C ALA A 165 -2.46 57.01 12.57
N PRO A 166 -3.77 57.20 12.86
CA PRO A 166 -4.48 58.44 12.57
C PRO A 166 -4.23 59.48 13.66
N SER A 167 -4.12 60.74 13.23
CA SER A 167 -3.99 61.98 14.01
C SER A 167 -5.26 62.37 14.76
#